data_AF-A0A840H2G3-F1
#
_entry.id   AF-A0A840H2G3-F1
#
_cell.length_a   1.000
_cell.length_b   1.000
_cell.length_c   1.000
_cell.angle_alpha   90.00
_cell.angle_beta   90.00
_cell.angle_gamma   90.00
#
_symmetry.space_group_name_H-M   'P 1'
#
loop_
_entity.id
_entity.type
_entity.pdbx_description
1 polymer ?
#
loop_
_entity_poly.entity_id
_entity_poly.type
_entity_poly.pdbx_seq_one_letter_code
_entity_poly.pdbx_strand_id
1 'polypeptide(L)'
;MTLEQLMAFAITYDQARQESVYGRLTHDRDASTIRRLLTETHIAAADRRARFVGLEAFIEAGGTILRDLFTDDRGGYLEDVALLDLLVTARLGREADGLRAAEGWKWTEPHLDFPHAHGMRRAYPHPVELSAEDQAALQAAQTEVDQLTEQHQTAEELPDEVDARFGELETQIERLEAKRHAYDPGDVARGGAFVILNHDGTIRIERGFIRPEDDKSHPETGQEGDVQALGEEDEGDDQAPRDGEGENRETRRKRRNIRCPTRSFVTSPHIAPWGCASI
;
A
#
# COMPACT_ATOMS: atom_id res chain seq x y z
N MET A 1 37.90 8.86 23.01
CA MET A 1 37.05 8.54 21.85
C MET A 1 37.62 7.32 21.16
N THR A 2 36.76 6.43 20.64
CA THR A 2 37.16 5.26 19.84
C THR A 2 37.12 5.59 18.34
N LEU A 3 37.74 4.76 17.50
CA LEU A 3 37.72 4.92 16.04
C LEU A 3 36.29 4.93 15.50
N GLU A 4 35.42 4.03 15.98
CA GLU A 4 34.01 3.97 15.58
C GLU A 4 33.25 5.27 15.87
N GLN A 5 33.58 5.94 16.97
CA GLN A 5 32.99 7.23 17.32
C GLN A 5 33.45 8.34 16.37
N LEU A 6 34.74 8.36 16.01
CA LEU A 6 35.27 9.34 15.06
C LEU A 6 34.69 9.13 13.65
N MET A 7 34.53 7.87 13.22
CA MET A 7 33.87 7.55 11.95
C MET A 7 32.41 8.02 11.94
N ALA A 8 31.67 7.89 13.05
CA ALA A 8 30.30 8.37 13.14
C ALA A 8 30.18 9.90 13.00
N PHE A 9 31.15 10.68 13.49
CA PHE A 9 31.16 12.13 13.30
C PHE A 9 31.51 12.54 11.85
N ALA A 10 32.20 11.70 11.10
CA ALA A 10 32.54 11.94 9.70
C ALA A 10 31.34 11.86 8.73
N ILE A 11 30.13 11.59 9.25
CA ILE A 11 28.89 11.58 8.45
C ILE A 11 28.56 12.96 7.89
N THR A 12 28.77 14.02 8.65
CA THR A 12 28.50 15.41 8.22
C THR A 12 29.78 16.22 8.24
N TYR A 13 29.90 17.18 7.31
CA TYR A 13 30.99 18.17 7.32
C TYR A 13 30.65 19.43 8.11
N ASP A 14 29.44 19.55 8.67
CA ASP A 14 29.01 20.68 9.49
C ASP A 14 29.64 20.59 10.90
N GLN A 15 30.71 21.36 11.11
CA GLN A 15 31.41 21.43 12.37
C GLN A 15 30.53 21.92 13.52
N ALA A 16 29.64 22.89 13.30
CA ALA A 16 28.77 23.41 14.36
C ALA A 16 27.79 22.34 14.85
N ARG A 17 27.29 21.52 13.94
CA ARG A 17 26.45 20.37 14.25
C ARG A 17 27.20 19.25 14.96
N GLN A 18 28.43 18.95 14.52
CA GLN A 18 29.31 17.98 15.21
C GLN A 18 29.58 18.43 16.66
N GLU A 19 29.90 19.70 16.88
CA GLU A 19 30.16 20.27 18.21
C GLU A 19 28.90 20.26 19.09
N SER A 20 27.74 20.61 18.53
CA SER A 20 26.47 20.56 19.24
C SER A 20 26.12 19.14 19.70
N VAL A 21 26.26 18.15 18.81
CA VAL A 21 26.02 16.74 19.17
C VAL A 21 27.05 16.27 20.19
N TYR A 22 28.33 16.58 20.01
CA TYR A 22 29.38 16.21 20.95
C TYR A 22 29.12 16.75 22.36
N GLY A 23 28.65 18.01 22.48
CA GLY A 23 28.30 18.64 23.75
C GLY A 23 27.08 18.01 24.46
N ARG A 24 26.18 17.36 23.72
CA ARG A 24 24.99 16.68 24.28
C ARG A 24 25.30 15.25 24.79
N LEU A 25 26.46 14.70 24.45
CA LEU A 25 26.87 13.35 24.85
C LEU A 25 27.49 13.35 26.25
N THR A 26 26.75 12.88 27.24
CA THR A 26 27.23 12.82 28.63
C THR A 26 27.97 11.51 28.94
N HIS A 27 27.38 10.34 28.64
CA HIS A 27 27.98 9.03 28.97
C HIS A 27 27.85 7.98 27.84
N ASP A 28 26.73 7.96 27.12
CA ASP A 28 26.51 7.07 25.97
C ASP A 28 27.11 7.68 24.69
N ARG A 29 28.35 7.27 24.40
CA ARG A 29 29.10 7.67 23.21
C ARG A 29 29.17 6.54 22.19
N ASP A 30 28.26 5.60 22.20
CA ASP A 30 28.17 4.57 21.19
C ASP A 30 27.96 5.20 19.81
N ALA A 31 28.66 4.65 18.80
CA ALA A 31 28.67 5.21 17.45
C ALA A 31 27.25 5.31 16.88
N SER A 32 26.38 4.34 17.16
CA SER A 32 24.95 4.34 16.84
C SER A 32 24.22 5.60 17.32
N THR A 33 24.44 6.00 18.58
CA THR A 33 23.80 7.17 19.18
C THR A 33 24.31 8.46 18.53
N ILE A 34 25.62 8.55 18.25
CA ILE A 34 26.22 9.68 17.53
C ILE A 34 25.61 9.81 16.13
N ARG A 35 25.54 8.70 15.37
CA ARG A 35 24.92 8.70 14.04
C ARG A 35 23.48 9.19 14.11
N ARG A 36 22.67 8.63 15.02
CA ARG A 36 21.27 9.01 15.21
C ARG A 36 21.08 10.50 15.52
N LEU A 37 21.93 11.08 16.38
CA LEU A 37 21.84 12.50 16.73
C LEU A 37 22.28 13.41 15.57
N LEU A 38 23.30 13.01 14.81
CA LEU A 38 23.74 13.76 13.64
C LEU A 38 22.71 13.70 12.51
N THR A 39 21.99 12.59 12.35
CA THR A 39 20.99 12.40 11.29
C THR A 39 19.56 12.65 11.74
N GLU A 40 19.32 13.14 12.98
CA GLU A 40 17.96 13.34 13.54
C GLU A 40 17.08 14.28 12.71
N THR A 41 17.66 15.29 12.06
CA THR A 41 16.92 16.21 11.18
C THR A 41 16.95 15.79 9.71
N HIS A 42 17.58 14.66 9.39
CA HIS A 42 17.75 14.17 8.03
C HIS A 42 16.84 12.97 7.78
N ILE A 43 16.45 12.77 6.53
CA ILE A 43 15.64 11.62 6.13
C ILE A 43 16.53 10.59 5.46
N ALA A 44 16.46 9.34 5.90
CA ALA A 44 17.20 8.27 5.24
C ALA A 44 16.72 8.09 3.80
N ALA A 45 17.63 7.82 2.87
CA ALA A 45 17.29 7.49 1.47
C ALA A 45 16.38 6.26 1.35
N ALA A 46 16.37 5.39 2.38
CA ALA A 46 15.49 4.24 2.48
C ALA A 46 14.05 4.60 2.90
N ASP A 47 13.77 5.85 3.29
CA ASP A 47 12.42 6.29 3.66
C ASP A 47 11.45 6.17 2.47
N ARG A 48 10.18 5.82 2.77
CA ARG A 48 9.13 5.68 1.75
C ARG A 48 8.95 6.94 0.90
N ARG A 49 9.12 8.14 1.49
CA ARG A 49 9.02 9.43 0.80
C ARG A 49 10.16 9.60 -0.21
N ALA A 50 11.38 9.27 0.19
CA ALA A 50 12.57 9.35 -0.66
C ALA A 50 12.50 8.32 -1.81
N ARG A 51 12.02 7.11 -1.54
CA ARG A 51 11.75 6.09 -2.58
C ARG A 51 10.68 6.52 -3.56
N PHE A 52 9.60 7.11 -3.05
CA PHE A 52 8.49 7.57 -3.87
C PHE A 52 8.87 8.69 -4.80
N VAL A 53 9.63 9.69 -4.34
CA VAL A 53 10.12 10.77 -5.20
C VAL A 53 11.22 10.27 -6.12
N GLY A 54 12.12 9.42 -5.60
CA GLY A 54 13.36 9.03 -6.24
C GLY A 54 14.50 9.99 -5.87
N LEU A 55 15.70 9.45 -5.64
CA LEU A 55 16.87 10.24 -5.26
C LEU A 55 17.32 11.19 -6.38
N GLU A 56 17.17 10.77 -7.64
CA GLU A 56 17.54 11.57 -8.80
C GLU A 56 16.66 12.83 -8.90
N ALA A 57 15.34 12.68 -8.81
CA ALA A 57 14.40 13.81 -8.82
C ALA A 57 14.64 14.77 -7.65
N PHE A 58 15.05 14.27 -6.47
CA PHE A 58 15.41 15.11 -5.34
C PHE A 58 16.68 15.92 -5.61
N ILE A 59 17.72 15.32 -6.19
CA ILE A 59 18.96 16.02 -6.57
C ILE A 59 18.69 17.06 -7.67
N GLU A 60 17.89 16.72 -8.68
CA GLU A 60 17.52 17.64 -9.77
C GLU A 60 16.75 18.87 -9.26
N ALA A 61 15.94 18.69 -8.22
CA ALA A 61 15.26 19.78 -7.54
C ALA A 61 16.19 20.64 -6.65
N GLY A 62 17.49 20.33 -6.62
CA GLY A 62 18.51 21.04 -5.82
C GLY A 62 18.74 20.45 -4.43
N GLY A 63 18.20 19.26 -4.16
CA GLY A 63 18.36 18.58 -2.88
C GLY A 63 19.76 18.02 -2.67
N THR A 64 20.26 18.13 -1.43
CA THR A 64 21.57 17.58 -1.06
C THR A 64 21.41 16.23 -0.35
N ILE A 65 22.19 15.25 -0.79
CA ILE A 65 22.26 13.92 -0.17
C ILE A 65 23.62 13.77 0.50
N LEU A 66 23.60 13.63 1.81
CA LEU A 66 24.75 13.34 2.63
C LEU A 66 25.03 11.83 2.60
N ARG A 67 26.19 11.40 2.09
CA ARG A 67 26.56 9.98 2.03
C ARG A 67 27.59 9.68 3.11
N ASP A 68 27.29 8.72 3.97
CA ASP A 68 28.28 8.21 4.93
C ASP A 68 29.38 7.44 4.17
N LEU A 69 30.62 7.88 4.34
CA LEU A 69 31.79 7.29 3.69
C LEU A 69 32.14 5.88 4.19
N PHE A 70 31.60 5.48 5.35
CA PHE A 70 31.95 4.24 6.02
C PHE A 70 30.81 3.20 6.03
N THR A 71 29.66 3.52 5.44
CA THR A 71 28.53 2.58 5.34
C THR A 71 28.42 2.05 3.91
N ASP A 72 28.51 0.73 3.76
CA ASP A 72 28.51 0.03 2.46
C ASP A 72 27.11 -0.02 1.83
N ASP A 73 26.08 0.01 2.68
CA ASP A 73 24.73 0.33 2.25
C ASP A 73 24.70 1.80 1.82
N ARG A 74 24.32 2.05 0.57
CA ARG A 74 24.18 3.37 -0.08
C ARG A 74 23.09 4.25 0.55
N GLY A 75 22.88 4.16 1.86
CA GLY A 75 21.92 4.85 2.71
C GLY A 75 22.34 6.28 3.00
N GLY A 76 22.42 7.09 1.94
CA GLY A 76 22.55 8.54 2.08
C GLY A 76 21.38 9.13 2.86
N TYR A 77 21.58 10.32 3.39
CA TYR A 77 20.62 11.09 4.15
C TYR A 77 20.26 12.35 3.38
N LEU A 78 18.98 12.61 3.19
CA LEU A 78 18.47 13.82 2.57
C LEU A 78 18.50 14.93 3.63
N GLU A 79 19.19 16.03 3.32
CA GLU A 79 19.31 17.18 4.23
C GLU A 79 18.05 18.05 4.24
N ASP A 80 17.42 18.21 3.08
CA ASP A 80 16.26 19.08 2.93
C ASP A 80 14.94 18.32 3.00
N VAL A 81 14.38 18.26 4.22
CA VAL A 81 13.08 17.64 4.49
C VAL A 81 11.94 18.43 3.86
N ALA A 82 12.04 19.77 3.83
CA ALA A 82 10.98 20.62 3.30
C ALA A 82 10.85 20.47 1.78
N LEU A 83 11.99 20.37 1.08
CA LEU A 83 12.02 20.06 -0.34
C LEU A 83 11.43 18.68 -0.62
N LEU A 84 11.79 17.67 0.18
CA LEU A 84 11.23 16.33 0.01
C LEU A 84 9.72 16.34 0.17
N ASP A 85 9.20 16.96 1.23
CA ASP A 85 7.76 17.03 1.49
C ASP A 85 7.01 17.79 0.38
N LEU A 86 7.62 18.84 -0.18
CA LEU A 86 7.08 19.56 -1.34
C LEU A 86 7.00 18.64 -2.57
N LEU A 87 8.07 17.90 -2.88
CA LEU A 87 8.11 16.99 -4.03
C LEU A 87 7.12 15.83 -3.87
N VAL A 88 7.01 15.26 -2.67
CA VAL A 88 6.03 14.20 -2.38
C VAL A 88 4.62 14.73 -2.56
N THR A 89 4.30 15.89 -1.99
CA THR A 89 2.97 16.50 -2.08
C THR A 89 2.62 16.84 -3.53
N ALA A 90 3.56 17.42 -4.28
CA ALA A 90 3.36 17.74 -5.69
C ALA A 90 3.14 16.48 -6.54
N ARG A 91 3.93 15.42 -6.30
CA ARG A 91 3.79 14.16 -7.03
C ARG A 91 2.47 13.45 -6.68
N LEU A 92 2.14 13.30 -5.39
CA LEU A 92 0.86 12.72 -4.98
C LEU A 92 -0.34 13.52 -5.51
N GLY A 93 -0.25 14.85 -5.52
CA GLY A 93 -1.29 15.71 -6.09
C GLY A 93 -1.53 15.45 -7.57
N ARG A 94 -0.47 15.31 -8.37
CA ARG A 94 -0.61 14.96 -9.80
C ARG A 94 -1.26 13.60 -10.01
N GLU A 95 -0.90 12.61 -9.21
CA GLU A 95 -1.48 11.26 -9.27
C GLU A 95 -2.97 11.29 -8.86
N ALA A 96 -3.31 12.08 -7.84
CA ALA A 96 -4.70 12.32 -7.44
C ALA A 96 -5.50 13.02 -8.54
N ASP A 97 -4.96 14.04 -9.20
CA ASP A 97 -5.61 14.72 -10.32
C ASP A 97 -5.76 13.79 -11.54
N GLY A 98 -4.74 12.99 -11.84
CA GLY A 98 -4.78 11.98 -12.91
C GLY A 98 -5.86 10.94 -12.67
N LEU A 99 -5.97 10.45 -11.43
CA LEU A 99 -7.03 9.54 -11.01
C LEU A 99 -8.42 10.17 -11.18
N ARG A 100 -8.56 11.44 -10.78
CA ARG A 100 -9.82 12.18 -10.92
C ARG A 100 -10.24 12.27 -12.38
N ALA A 101 -9.31 12.59 -13.27
CA ALA A 101 -9.57 12.73 -14.71
C ALA A 101 -9.85 11.38 -15.39
N ALA A 102 -9.18 10.30 -14.96
CA ALA A 102 -9.35 8.98 -15.54
C ALA A 102 -10.65 8.29 -15.10
N GLU A 103 -11.01 8.39 -13.82
CA GLU A 103 -12.15 7.67 -13.25
C GLU A 103 -13.40 8.55 -13.06
N GLY A 104 -13.27 9.88 -13.13
CA GLY A 104 -14.40 10.80 -13.05
C GLY A 104 -14.93 11.08 -11.65
N TRP A 105 -14.17 10.74 -10.61
CA TRP A 105 -14.52 11.05 -9.22
C TRP A 105 -14.76 12.55 -9.00
N LYS A 106 -15.66 12.90 -8.07
CA LYS A 106 -15.92 14.30 -7.73
C LYS A 106 -14.69 14.98 -7.13
N TRP A 107 -13.99 14.27 -6.26
CA TRP A 107 -12.80 14.77 -5.58
C TRP A 107 -11.79 13.65 -5.41
N THR A 108 -10.53 14.04 -5.35
CA THR A 108 -9.42 13.14 -5.01
C THR A 108 -8.53 13.90 -4.04
N GLU A 109 -8.08 13.23 -2.99
CA GLU A 109 -7.21 13.86 -1.99
C GLU A 109 -5.93 13.05 -1.80
N PRO A 110 -4.76 13.69 -2.01
CA PRO A 110 -3.47 13.09 -1.67
C PRO A 110 -3.22 13.17 -0.17
N HIS A 111 -2.85 12.06 0.45
CA HIS A 111 -2.43 11.99 1.85
C HIS A 111 -1.16 11.15 2.00
N LEU A 112 -0.33 11.46 2.99
CA LEU A 112 0.85 10.61 3.29
C LEU A 112 0.45 9.31 3.97
N ASP A 113 -0.56 9.38 4.84
CA ASP A 113 -1.10 8.25 5.60
C ASP A 113 -2.62 8.24 5.50
N PHE A 114 -3.24 7.07 5.62
CA PHE A 114 -4.69 6.96 5.52
C PHE A 114 -5.38 7.71 6.67
N PRO A 115 -6.27 8.67 6.40
CA PRO A 115 -6.99 9.38 7.46
C PRO A 115 -8.07 8.46 8.05
N HIS A 116 -7.83 7.84 9.20
CA HIS A 116 -8.78 6.89 9.79
C HIS A 116 -10.11 7.51 10.29
N ALA A 117 -10.11 8.80 10.64
CA ALA A 117 -11.26 9.51 11.20
C ALA A 117 -11.94 10.44 10.18
N HIS A 118 -12.21 9.94 8.97
CA HIS A 118 -12.80 10.74 7.88
C HIS A 118 -14.31 10.96 8.03
N GLY A 119 -15.05 10.08 8.73
CA GLY A 119 -16.50 10.23 8.93
C GLY A 119 -17.34 10.16 7.65
N MET A 120 -16.76 9.71 6.54
CA MET A 120 -17.40 9.58 5.22
C MET A 120 -18.05 8.21 5.05
N ARG A 121 -19.14 8.13 4.27
CA ARG A 121 -19.78 6.86 3.91
C ARG A 121 -18.94 6.16 2.83
N ARG A 122 -18.86 4.83 2.90
CA ARG A 122 -18.18 4.02 1.89
C ARG A 122 -19.16 3.44 0.88
N ALA A 123 -18.92 3.69 -0.41
CA ALA A 123 -19.50 2.95 -1.53
C ALA A 123 -18.57 1.80 -1.89
N TYR A 124 -19.14 0.68 -2.32
CA TYR A 124 -18.40 -0.51 -2.72
C TYR A 124 -18.66 -0.80 -4.20
N PRO A 125 -17.67 -1.30 -4.94
CA PRO A 125 -17.89 -1.70 -6.31
C PRO A 125 -18.75 -2.97 -6.33
N HIS A 126 -19.65 -3.05 -7.31
CA HIS A 126 -20.52 -4.19 -7.50
C HIS A 126 -20.03 -5.05 -8.66
N PRO A 127 -20.29 -6.38 -8.63
CA PRO A 127 -20.01 -7.24 -9.77
C PRO A 127 -20.82 -6.77 -11.00
N VAL A 128 -20.14 -6.51 -12.10
CA VAL A 128 -20.74 -6.14 -13.39
C VAL A 128 -20.32 -7.16 -14.45
N GLU A 129 -21.22 -7.44 -15.38
CA GLU A 129 -20.91 -8.31 -16.52
C GLU A 129 -19.92 -7.61 -17.46
N LEU A 130 -18.87 -8.34 -17.83
CA LEU A 130 -17.92 -7.89 -18.85
C LEU A 130 -18.63 -7.77 -20.20
N SER A 131 -18.16 -6.85 -21.03
CA SER A 131 -18.56 -6.84 -22.43
C SER A 131 -18.15 -8.17 -23.10
N ALA A 132 -18.89 -8.59 -24.13
CA ALA A 132 -18.57 -9.82 -24.85
C ALA A 132 -17.14 -9.80 -25.44
N GLU A 133 -16.65 -8.61 -25.83
CA GLU A 133 -15.29 -8.39 -26.31
C GLU A 133 -14.26 -8.56 -25.18
N ASP A 134 -14.47 -7.91 -24.03
CA ASP A 134 -13.56 -8.04 -22.88
C ASP A 134 -13.55 -9.46 -22.31
N GLN A 135 -14.70 -10.14 -22.32
CA GLN A 135 -14.80 -11.53 -21.89
C GLN A 135 -14.06 -12.47 -22.85
N ALA A 136 -14.17 -12.25 -24.17
CA ALA A 136 -13.42 -13.01 -25.15
C ALA A 136 -11.90 -12.76 -25.03
N ALA A 137 -11.49 -11.51 -24.80
CA ALA A 137 -10.10 -11.15 -24.56
C ALA A 137 -9.54 -11.80 -23.29
N LEU A 138 -10.33 -11.84 -22.20
CA LEU A 138 -9.95 -12.49 -20.95
C LEU A 138 -9.76 -14.00 -21.14
N GLN A 139 -10.69 -14.65 -21.83
CA GLN A 139 -10.59 -16.08 -22.13
C GLN A 139 -9.40 -16.40 -23.04
N ALA A 140 -9.12 -15.55 -24.03
CA ALA A 140 -7.96 -15.71 -24.90
C ALA A 140 -6.65 -15.60 -24.11
N ALA A 141 -6.53 -14.59 -23.24
CA ALA A 141 -5.34 -14.41 -22.41
C ALA A 141 -5.14 -15.58 -21.43
N GLN A 142 -6.21 -16.05 -20.79
CA GLN A 142 -6.16 -17.23 -19.91
C GLN A 142 -5.75 -18.50 -20.67
N THR A 143 -6.29 -18.70 -21.87
CA THR A 143 -5.94 -19.84 -22.72
C THR A 143 -4.47 -19.82 -23.13
N GLU A 144 -3.92 -18.64 -23.42
CA GLU A 144 -2.50 -18.47 -23.75
C GLU A 144 -1.60 -18.79 -22.55
N VAL A 145 -1.96 -18.32 -21.35
CA VAL A 145 -1.27 -18.66 -20.10
C VAL A 145 -1.28 -20.18 -19.87
N ASP A 146 -2.43 -20.84 -20.04
CA ASP A 146 -2.56 -22.29 -19.88
C ASP A 146 -1.67 -23.05 -20.89
N GLN A 147 -1.64 -22.61 -22.15
CA GLN A 147 -0.79 -23.20 -23.20
C GLN A 147 0.70 -23.02 -22.91
N LEU A 148 1.13 -21.83 -22.52
CA LEU A 148 2.52 -21.56 -22.15
C LEU A 148 2.91 -22.39 -20.93
N THR A 149 2.02 -22.51 -19.95
CA THR A 149 2.24 -23.33 -18.75
C THR A 149 2.43 -24.80 -19.13
N GLU A 150 1.61 -25.35 -20.01
CA GLU A 150 1.72 -26.74 -20.47
C GLU A 150 3.00 -26.99 -21.29
N GLN A 151 3.38 -26.04 -22.16
CA GLN A 151 4.59 -26.13 -22.98
C GLN A 151 5.87 -26.10 -22.13
N HIS A 152 5.84 -25.36 -21.02
CA HIS A 152 7.01 -25.16 -20.17
C HIS A 152 6.94 -25.90 -18.83
N GLN A 153 5.97 -26.80 -18.63
CA GLN A 153 5.78 -27.53 -17.38
C GLN A 153 6.98 -28.40 -16.96
N THR A 154 7.79 -28.86 -17.93
CA THR A 154 8.99 -29.68 -17.70
C THR A 154 10.28 -28.87 -17.76
N ALA A 155 10.21 -27.57 -18.05
CA ALA A 155 11.37 -26.71 -18.07
C ALA A 155 11.85 -26.47 -16.63
N GLU A 156 13.15 -26.62 -16.39
CA GLU A 156 13.74 -26.32 -15.08
C GLU A 156 13.81 -24.81 -14.82
N GLU A 157 13.89 -24.03 -15.90
CA GLU A 157 13.87 -22.56 -15.91
C GLU A 157 13.13 -22.07 -17.17
N LEU A 158 12.35 -21.00 -17.03
CA LEU A 158 11.64 -20.37 -18.16
C LEU A 158 12.62 -19.47 -18.93
N PRO A 159 12.62 -19.52 -20.28
CA PRO A 159 13.33 -18.50 -21.06
C PRO A 159 12.79 -17.09 -20.75
N ASP A 160 13.68 -16.10 -20.69
CA ASP A 160 13.31 -14.69 -20.36
C ASP A 160 12.15 -14.15 -21.20
N GLU A 161 12.08 -14.53 -22.49
CA GLU A 161 10.99 -14.11 -23.39
C GLU A 161 9.63 -14.69 -22.96
N VAL A 162 9.61 -15.93 -22.47
CA VAL A 162 8.41 -16.61 -21.99
C VAL A 162 7.97 -16.04 -20.65
N ASP A 163 8.91 -15.76 -19.75
CA ASP A 163 8.63 -15.11 -18.47
C ASP A 163 8.04 -13.69 -18.66
N ALA A 164 8.64 -12.89 -19.55
CA ALA A 164 8.11 -11.58 -19.92
C ALA A 164 6.69 -11.69 -20.49
N ARG A 165 6.43 -12.70 -21.33
CA ARG A 165 5.11 -12.93 -21.91
C ARG A 165 4.06 -13.31 -20.87
N PHE A 166 4.42 -14.13 -19.88
CA PHE A 166 3.55 -14.40 -18.73
C PHE A 166 3.19 -13.11 -17.98
N GLY A 167 4.18 -12.26 -17.68
CA GLY A 167 3.94 -10.98 -17.00
C GLY A 167 3.01 -10.04 -17.77
N GLU A 168 3.13 -10.00 -19.11
CA GLU A 168 2.20 -9.24 -19.96
C GLU A 168 0.77 -9.78 -19.90
N LEU A 169 0.61 -11.11 -19.99
CA LEU A 169 -0.70 -11.78 -19.96
C LEU A 169 -1.36 -11.64 -18.59
N GLU A 170 -0.61 -11.80 -17.49
CA GLU A 170 -1.09 -11.57 -16.13
C GLU A 170 -1.57 -10.12 -15.96
N THR A 171 -0.78 -9.14 -16.40
CA THR A 171 -1.16 -7.72 -16.38
C THR A 171 -2.43 -7.47 -17.21
N GLN A 172 -2.57 -8.15 -18.34
CA GLN A 172 -3.77 -8.05 -19.18
C GLN A 172 -5.00 -8.67 -18.50
N ILE A 173 -4.86 -9.86 -17.92
CA ILE A 173 -5.92 -10.55 -17.17
C ILE A 173 -6.37 -9.68 -16.00
N GLU A 174 -5.46 -9.17 -15.18
CA GLU A 174 -5.78 -8.28 -14.05
C GLU A 174 -6.55 -7.03 -14.50
N ARG A 175 -6.13 -6.41 -15.61
CA ARG A 175 -6.83 -5.23 -16.17
C ARG A 175 -8.25 -5.56 -16.59
N LEU A 176 -8.48 -6.73 -17.18
CA LEU A 176 -9.81 -7.18 -17.60
C LEU A 176 -10.67 -7.60 -16.41
N GLU A 177 -10.10 -8.31 -15.44
CA GLU A 177 -10.80 -8.70 -14.22
C GLU A 177 -11.19 -7.49 -13.36
N ALA A 178 -10.38 -6.44 -13.32
CA ALA A 178 -10.71 -5.19 -12.64
C ALA A 178 -12.01 -4.56 -13.18
N LYS A 179 -12.33 -4.75 -14.47
CA LYS A 179 -13.59 -4.26 -15.06
C LYS A 179 -14.84 -5.02 -14.57
N ARG A 180 -14.67 -6.21 -13.97
CA ARG A 180 -15.78 -6.98 -13.37
C ARG A 180 -16.34 -6.33 -12.12
N HIS A 181 -15.65 -5.34 -11.57
CA HIS A 181 -16.07 -4.61 -10.39
C HIS A 181 -16.14 -3.12 -10.74
N ALA A 182 -17.35 -2.59 -10.85
CA ALA A 182 -17.56 -1.17 -11.16
C ALA A 182 -18.35 -0.48 -10.05
N TYR A 183 -18.07 0.80 -9.85
CA TYR A 183 -18.87 1.67 -9.00
C TYR A 183 -20.10 2.15 -9.77
N ASP A 184 -21.20 2.39 -9.05
CA ASP A 184 -22.36 3.05 -9.64
C ASP A 184 -21.95 4.45 -10.13
N PRO A 185 -22.34 4.86 -11.36
CA PRO A 185 -21.97 6.17 -11.89
C PRO A 185 -22.44 7.34 -11.01
N GLY A 186 -23.57 7.19 -10.30
CA GLY A 186 -24.04 8.17 -9.33
C GLY A 186 -23.14 8.25 -8.10
N ASP A 187 -22.61 7.12 -7.63
CA ASP A 187 -21.61 7.09 -6.55
C ASP A 187 -20.26 7.65 -6.99
N VAL A 188 -19.84 7.45 -8.25
CA VAL A 188 -18.61 8.07 -8.79
C VAL A 188 -18.75 9.60 -8.86
N ALA A 189 -19.91 10.08 -9.31
CA ALA A 189 -20.18 11.53 -9.44
C ALA A 189 -20.28 12.28 -8.10
N ARG A 190 -20.52 11.57 -6.98
CA ARG A 190 -20.60 12.15 -5.62
C ARG A 190 -19.42 11.79 -4.74
N GLY A 191 -18.83 10.63 -5.00
CA GLY A 191 -17.75 10.07 -4.22
C GLY A 191 -16.39 10.61 -4.62
N GLY A 192 -15.40 10.19 -3.86
CA GLY A 192 -14.01 10.47 -4.12
C GLY A 192 -13.10 9.32 -3.73
N ALA A 193 -11.82 9.56 -3.96
CA ALA A 193 -10.76 8.61 -3.67
C ALA A 193 -9.62 9.27 -2.91
N PHE A 194 -9.03 8.54 -1.98
CA PHE A 194 -7.79 8.90 -1.32
C PHE A 194 -6.62 8.26 -2.07
N VAL A 195 -5.60 9.07 -2.34
CA VAL A 195 -4.33 8.62 -2.91
C VAL A 195 -3.28 8.71 -1.82
N ILE A 196 -2.80 7.55 -1.37
CA ILE A 196 -1.98 7.43 -0.16
C ILE A 196 -0.64 6.80 -0.48
N LEU A 197 0.38 7.17 0.28
CA LEU A 197 1.70 6.56 0.18
C LEU A 197 1.83 5.34 1.10
N ASN A 198 2.09 4.16 0.52
CA ASN A 198 2.40 2.95 1.28
C ASN A 198 3.80 3.00 1.91
N HIS A 199 4.04 2.10 2.87
CA HIS A 199 5.33 1.96 3.55
C HIS A 199 6.49 1.56 2.64
N ASP A 200 6.21 0.93 1.50
CA ASP A 200 7.20 0.54 0.50
C ASP A 200 7.56 1.69 -0.47
N GLY A 201 6.79 2.80 -0.44
CA GLY A 201 6.93 3.91 -1.38
C GLY A 201 6.00 3.83 -2.59
N THR A 202 5.07 2.86 -2.64
CA THR A 202 4.08 2.73 -3.72
C THR A 202 2.81 3.53 -3.42
N ILE A 203 2.04 3.84 -4.45
CA ILE A 203 0.75 4.52 -4.30
C ILE A 203 -0.33 3.50 -4.00
N ARG A 204 -1.09 3.75 -2.95
CA ARG A 204 -2.34 3.05 -2.64
C ARG A 204 -3.52 3.97 -2.88
N ILE A 205 -4.45 3.49 -3.69
CA ILE A 205 -5.67 4.23 -4.01
C ILE A 205 -6.83 3.57 -3.27
N GLU A 206 -7.49 4.32 -2.40
CA GLU A 206 -8.73 3.90 -1.76
C GLU A 206 -9.90 4.69 -2.35
N ARG A 207 -10.84 3.98 -3.00
CA ARG A 207 -11.98 4.55 -3.73
C ARG A 207 -13.28 4.42 -2.94
N GLY A 208 -14.29 5.19 -3.36
CA GLY A 208 -15.66 5.05 -2.88
C GLY A 208 -15.94 5.79 -1.58
N PHE A 209 -15.35 6.96 -1.34
CA PHE A 209 -15.67 7.78 -0.17
C PHE A 209 -16.65 8.88 -0.51
N ILE A 210 -17.82 8.89 0.12
CA ILE A 210 -18.87 9.89 -0.09
C ILE A 210 -18.93 10.79 1.13
N ARG A 211 -18.72 12.10 0.90
CA ARG A 211 -18.76 13.09 1.98
C ARG A 211 -20.20 13.29 2.46
N PRO A 212 -20.42 13.59 3.76
CA PRO A 212 -21.77 13.80 4.30
C PRO A 212 -22.57 14.90 3.59
N GLU A 213 -21.90 15.93 3.06
CA GLU A 213 -22.50 16.98 2.26
C GLU A 213 -23.02 16.49 0.90
N ASP A 214 -22.40 15.44 0.34
CA ASP A 214 -22.69 14.92 -0.99
C ASP A 214 -23.68 13.76 -0.97
N ASP A 215 -23.86 13.14 0.19
CA ASP A 215 -24.82 12.05 0.42
C ASP A 215 -26.29 12.52 0.31
N LYS A 216 -26.55 13.82 0.46
CA LYS A 216 -27.92 14.37 0.58
C LYS A 216 -28.66 14.58 -0.75
N SER A 217 -28.18 14.03 -1.86
CA SER A 217 -28.75 14.25 -3.19
C SER A 217 -29.45 13.03 -3.81
N HIS A 218 -29.67 11.95 -3.05
CA HIS A 218 -30.58 10.88 -3.45
C HIS A 218 -31.77 10.82 -2.48
N PRO A 219 -33.04 10.99 -2.92
CA PRO A 219 -34.13 10.44 -2.15
C PRO A 219 -33.93 8.92 -2.10
N GLU A 220 -33.79 8.43 -0.88
CA GLU A 220 -33.84 7.04 -0.45
C GLU A 220 -34.86 6.25 -1.30
N THR A 221 -34.41 5.27 -2.08
CA THR A 221 -35.31 4.18 -2.48
C THR A 221 -35.34 3.23 -1.30
N GLY A 222 -36.34 3.43 -0.44
CA GLY A 222 -36.44 2.81 0.87
C GLY A 222 -36.47 1.28 0.86
N GLN A 223 -35.88 0.72 1.91
CA GLN A 223 -36.33 -0.53 2.50
C GLN A 223 -36.23 -0.39 4.02
N GLU A 224 -37.33 0.11 4.59
CA GLU A 224 -37.65 -0.03 6.01
C GLU A 224 -37.76 -1.52 6.34
N GLY A 225 -37.08 -1.93 7.41
CA GLY A 225 -37.09 -3.29 7.95
C GLY A 225 -36.94 -3.26 9.46
N ASP A 226 -37.95 -2.64 10.08
CA ASP A 226 -38.45 -2.72 11.46
C ASP A 226 -37.54 -3.24 12.59
N VAL A 227 -37.42 -2.40 13.61
CA VAL A 227 -36.78 -2.67 14.89
C VAL A 227 -37.84 -3.22 15.83
N GLN A 228 -37.65 -4.43 16.38
CA GLN A 228 -38.30 -4.80 17.64
C GLN A 228 -37.28 -5.25 18.66
N ALA A 229 -36.98 -4.30 19.55
CA ALA A 229 -36.43 -4.54 20.87
C ALA A 229 -37.52 -5.13 21.77
N LEU A 230 -37.23 -6.22 22.45
CA LEU A 230 -37.83 -6.56 23.74
C LEU A 230 -36.70 -7.08 24.63
N GLY A 231 -36.31 -6.26 25.60
CA GLY A 231 -35.56 -6.68 26.76
C GLY A 231 -36.54 -7.09 27.86
N GLU A 232 -36.25 -8.18 28.54
CA GLU A 232 -36.73 -8.48 29.88
C GLU A 232 -35.57 -9.18 30.62
N GLU A 233 -35.07 -8.50 31.65
CA GLU A 233 -34.27 -9.07 32.73
C GLU A 233 -35.24 -9.73 33.71
N ASP A 234 -34.97 -10.95 34.18
CA ASP A 234 -35.19 -11.28 35.60
C ASP A 234 -34.39 -12.53 36.04
N GLU A 235 -33.99 -12.46 37.30
CA GLU A 235 -33.37 -13.36 38.27
C GLU A 235 -33.68 -14.87 38.09
N GLY A 236 -32.88 -15.85 38.51
CA GLY A 236 -31.83 -15.92 39.53
C GLY A 236 -31.77 -17.37 40.04
N ASP A 237 -30.61 -17.73 40.58
CA ASP A 237 -30.36 -18.80 41.55
C ASP A 237 -30.33 -20.30 41.14
N ASP A 238 -29.09 -20.77 40.99
CA ASP A 238 -28.43 -21.77 41.84
C ASP A 238 -29.00 -23.20 41.96
N GLN A 239 -28.32 -24.15 41.29
CA GLN A 239 -27.80 -25.39 41.91
C GLN A 239 -27.01 -26.24 40.91
N ALA A 240 -25.70 -26.35 41.14
CA ALA A 240 -24.90 -27.54 40.80
C ALA A 240 -25.02 -28.57 41.96
N PRO A 241 -24.38 -29.77 41.95
CA PRO A 241 -23.57 -30.43 40.92
C PRO A 241 -23.98 -31.91 40.71
N ARG A 242 -23.31 -32.64 39.81
CA ARG A 242 -22.88 -34.04 40.06
C ARG A 242 -21.98 -34.58 38.94
N ASP A 243 -20.85 -35.09 39.42
CA ASP A 243 -19.73 -35.68 38.69
C ASP A 243 -20.08 -37.02 38.02
N GLY A 244 -19.31 -37.37 36.98
CA GLY A 244 -19.34 -38.70 36.36
C GLY A 244 -18.33 -38.82 35.21
N GLU A 245 -17.08 -39.14 35.55
CA GLU A 245 -16.05 -39.59 34.62
C GLU A 245 -16.43 -40.94 33.97
N GLY A 246 -16.00 -41.19 32.72
CA GLY A 246 -16.12 -42.50 32.09
C GLY A 246 -15.75 -42.54 30.62
N GLU A 247 -14.62 -43.18 30.32
CA GLU A 247 -13.94 -43.27 29.04
C GLU A 247 -14.63 -44.11 27.93
N ASN A 248 -14.23 -43.80 26.69
CA ASN A 248 -13.96 -44.71 25.56
C ASN A 248 -15.12 -45.36 24.77
N ARG A 249 -15.30 -44.95 23.50
CA ARG A 249 -15.05 -45.79 22.29
C ARG A 249 -15.52 -45.15 20.98
N GLU A 250 -14.53 -44.91 20.12
CA GLU A 250 -14.48 -45.26 18.70
C GLU A 250 -15.81 -45.60 17.96
N THR A 251 -16.18 -44.80 16.96
CA THR A 251 -16.12 -45.17 15.53
C THR A 251 -16.93 -44.22 14.61
N ARG A 252 -16.35 -43.98 13.42
CA ARG A 252 -17.02 -43.92 12.10
C ARG A 252 -17.48 -42.56 11.51
N ARG A 253 -16.64 -42.10 10.56
CA ARG A 253 -16.94 -41.52 9.22
C ARG A 253 -17.61 -40.14 9.12
N LYS A 254 -16.85 -39.19 8.53
CA LYS A 254 -17.25 -38.26 7.44
C LYS A 254 -15.97 -37.57 6.93
N ARG A 255 -15.44 -37.92 5.74
CA ARG A 255 -15.64 -37.22 4.45
C ARG A 255 -15.71 -35.69 4.56
N ARG A 256 -14.67 -35.05 4.00
CA ARG A 256 -14.51 -33.64 3.53
C ARG A 256 -13.17 -33.10 4.04
N ASN A 257 -12.42 -32.26 3.37
CA ASN A 257 -12.39 -31.73 2.02
C ASN A 257 -10.96 -31.16 1.91
N ILE A 258 -10.29 -31.34 0.79
CA ILE A 258 -8.94 -30.82 0.57
C ILE A 258 -9.01 -29.29 0.67
N ARG A 259 -8.28 -28.74 1.63
CA ARG A 259 -8.18 -27.31 1.91
C ARG A 259 -7.01 -26.79 1.05
N CYS A 260 -7.30 -26.10 -0.05
CA CYS A 260 -6.29 -25.28 -0.72
C CYS A 260 -6.00 -24.06 0.18
N PRO A 261 -4.73 -23.71 0.42
CA PRO A 261 -4.38 -22.51 1.16
C PRO A 261 -4.60 -21.27 0.29
N THR A 262 -5.38 -20.33 0.79
CA THR A 262 -5.46 -18.96 0.28
C THR A 262 -4.08 -18.32 0.37
N ARG A 263 -3.44 -18.10 -0.79
CA ARG A 263 -2.21 -17.33 -0.90
C ARG A 263 -2.57 -15.86 -0.95
N SER A 264 -2.02 -15.11 -0.01
CA SER A 264 -2.23 -13.68 0.17
C SER A 264 -1.89 -12.90 -1.10
N PHE A 265 -2.82 -12.04 -1.52
CA PHE A 265 -2.61 -11.01 -2.53
C PHE A 265 -1.53 -10.05 -2.05
N VAL A 266 -0.43 -9.97 -2.80
CA VAL A 266 0.54 -8.87 -2.74
C VAL A 266 0.34 -8.09 -4.03
N THR A 267 -0.30 -6.93 -3.93
CA THR A 267 -0.41 -5.94 -5.00
C THR A 267 0.95 -5.29 -5.22
N SER A 268 1.54 -5.50 -6.40
CA SER A 268 2.67 -4.69 -6.91
C SER A 268 2.15 -3.77 -8.02
N PRO A 269 2.31 -2.43 -7.92
CA PRO A 269 2.15 -1.55 -9.06
C PRO A 269 3.53 -1.29 -9.71
N HIS A 270 3.73 -1.82 -10.91
CA HIS A 270 4.88 -1.51 -11.76
C HIS A 270 4.71 -0.10 -12.32
N ILE A 271 5.51 0.86 -11.83
CA ILE A 271 5.64 2.20 -12.41
C ILE A 271 6.72 2.14 -13.50
N ALA A 272 6.37 2.55 -14.73
CA ALA A 272 7.28 2.64 -15.87
C ALA A 272 8.21 3.88 -15.75
N PRO A 273 9.47 3.80 -16.24
CA PRO A 273 10.38 4.93 -16.29
C PRO A 273 10.11 5.83 -17.50
N TRP A 274 10.35 7.13 -17.30
CA TRP A 274 10.13 8.20 -18.26
C TRP A 274 11.21 8.20 -19.36
N GLY A 275 10.78 8.25 -20.63
CA GLY A 275 11.66 8.45 -21.78
C GLY A 275 11.70 9.91 -22.21
N CYS A 276 12.91 10.48 -22.22
CA CYS A 276 13.26 11.83 -22.64
C CYS A 276 12.74 12.19 -24.04
N ALA A 277 12.09 13.35 -24.16
CA ALA A 277 11.96 14.06 -25.43
C ALA A 277 13.16 15.03 -25.57
N SER A 278 14.08 14.71 -26.47
CA SER A 278 15.10 15.65 -26.96
C SER A 278 14.55 16.38 -28.19
N ILE A 279 14.91 17.66 -28.27
CA ILE A 279 14.73 18.61 -29.38
C ILE A 279 15.23 18.05 -30.71
#